data_AF-A0A7C3W8W3-F1
#
_entry.id   AF-A0A7C3W8W3-F1
#
_cell.length_a   1.000
_cell.length_b   1.000
_cell.length_c   1.000
_cell.angle_alpha   90.00
_cell.angle_beta   90.00
_cell.angle_gamma   90.00
#
_symmetry.space_group_name_H-M   'P 1'
#
loop_
_entity.id
_entity.type
_entity.pdbx_description
1 polymer ?
#
loop_
_entity_poly.entity_id
_entity_poly.type
_entity_poly.pdbx_seq_one_letter_code
_entity_poly.pdbx_strand_id
1 'polypeptide(L)'
;MHHLYGDCQTFAAETLRRDTKMRLEYDPEADALYLRLKKGRVNETVEIAENVFVDLDAKGEPLGIEILFVSRRYPSEELASVSVHWLKRQRTKSQK
;
A
#
# COMPACT_ATOMS: atom_id res chain seq x y z
N MET A 1 -14.02 41.12 29.58
CA MET A 1 -14.69 39.86 29.95
C MET A 1 -14.19 38.78 28.99
N HIS A 2 -13.22 37.98 29.44
CA HIS A 2 -13.35 36.53 29.72
C HIS A 2 -13.36 35.70 28.41
N HIS A 3 -12.23 35.20 27.89
CA HIS A 3 -11.34 34.11 28.36
C HIS A 3 -11.95 32.70 28.20
N LEU A 4 -11.33 31.94 27.28
CA LEU A 4 -11.14 30.48 27.19
C LEU A 4 -12.32 29.54 26.96
N TYR A 5 -12.15 28.66 25.96
CA TYR A 5 -12.23 27.18 25.99
C TYR A 5 -11.77 26.73 24.59
N GLY A 6 -10.78 25.87 24.35
CA GLY A 6 -9.97 24.98 25.16
C GLY A 6 -9.31 24.02 24.17
N ASP A 7 -8.02 23.74 24.35
CA ASP A 7 -7.23 22.85 23.51
C ASP A 7 -7.93 21.49 23.30
N CYS A 8 -8.16 21.10 22.04
CA CYS A 8 -8.45 19.71 21.70
C CYS A 8 -7.16 19.01 21.24
N GLN A 9 -6.10 19.13 22.03
CA GLN A 9 -5.03 18.12 22.06
C GLN A 9 -5.44 17.03 23.04
N THR A 10 -6.45 16.21 22.71
CA THR A 10 -6.65 14.92 23.38
C THR A 10 -7.52 13.99 22.53
N PHE A 11 -6.95 13.47 21.45
CA PHE A 11 -7.08 12.02 21.22
C PHE A 11 -5.70 11.45 21.44
N ALA A 12 -5.51 10.98 22.67
CA ALA A 12 -4.31 10.36 23.18
C ALA A 12 -3.77 9.37 22.15
N ALA A 13 -2.49 9.53 21.79
CA ALA A 13 -1.40 8.60 22.05
C ALA A 13 -1.74 7.11 22.28
N GLU A 14 -2.75 6.57 21.60
CA GLU A 14 -3.13 5.17 21.68
C GLU A 14 -2.67 4.49 20.39
N THR A 15 -1.42 4.07 20.44
CA THR A 15 -0.78 3.19 19.47
C THR A 15 -0.38 3.84 18.15
N LEU A 16 0.65 4.68 18.17
CA LEU A 16 1.62 4.76 17.09
C LEU A 16 2.35 3.39 16.96
N ARG A 17 1.62 2.32 16.61
CA ARG A 17 2.27 1.25 15.85
C ARG A 17 2.69 1.95 14.58
N ARG A 18 4.00 2.11 14.36
CA ARG A 18 4.49 2.42 13.02
C ARG A 18 3.87 1.35 12.13
N ASP A 19 2.81 1.69 11.41
CA ASP A 19 2.18 0.79 10.48
C ASP A 19 3.17 0.67 9.31
N THR A 20 4.06 -0.30 9.47
CA THR A 20 5.19 -0.63 8.60
C THR A 20 4.87 -1.83 7.73
N LYS A 21 3.63 -2.34 7.79
CA LYS A 21 3.22 -3.53 7.06
C LYS A 21 2.79 -3.14 5.65
N MET A 22 3.08 -4.02 4.69
CA MET A 22 2.47 -3.99 3.37
C MET A 22 0.96 -4.20 3.51
N ARG A 23 0.18 -3.57 2.65
CA ARG A 23 -1.28 -3.65 2.66
C ARG A 23 -1.79 -3.87 1.24
N LEU A 24 -2.80 -4.73 1.11
CA LEU A 24 -3.53 -4.93 -0.12
C LEU A 24 -4.98 -4.53 0.14
N GLU A 25 -5.51 -3.64 -0.68
CA GLU A 25 -6.84 -3.05 -0.53
C GLU A 25 -7.56 -3.13 -1.86
N TYR A 26 -8.77 -3.69 -1.87
CA TYR A 26 -9.65 -3.66 -3.02
C TYR A 26 -10.81 -2.71 -2.72
N ASP A 27 -11.01 -1.74 -3.59
CA ASP A 27 -12.15 -0.82 -3.57
C ASP A 27 -13.14 -1.23 -4.67
N PRO A 28 -14.31 -1.81 -4.31
CA PRO A 28 -15.30 -2.22 -5.29
C PRO A 28 -16.04 -1.06 -5.94
N GLU A 29 -16.09 0.12 -5.32
CA GLU A 29 -16.74 1.31 -5.91
C GLU A 29 -15.86 1.90 -7.02
N ALA A 30 -14.54 1.92 -6.80
CA ALA A 30 -13.56 2.34 -7.80
C ALA A 30 -13.17 1.22 -8.79
N ASP A 31 -13.53 -0.04 -8.51
CA ASP A 31 -13.05 -1.24 -9.20
C ASP A 31 -11.52 -1.27 -9.30
N ALA A 32 -10.85 -1.05 -8.15
CA ALA A 32 -9.41 -0.83 -8.06
C ALA A 32 -8.75 -1.67 -6.97
N LEU A 33 -7.59 -2.24 -7.27
CA LEU A 33 -6.74 -2.99 -6.33
C LEU A 33 -5.45 -2.20 -6.08
N TYR A 34 -5.21 -1.85 -4.82
CA TYR A 34 -4.02 -1.15 -4.38
C TYR A 34 -3.14 -2.03 -3.49
N LEU A 35 -1.88 -2.23 -3.89
CA LEU A 35 -0.85 -2.85 -3.07
C LEU A 35 0.13 -1.79 -2.56
N ARG A 36 0.07 -1.47 -1.27
CA ARG A 36 1.06 -0.63 -0.59
C ARG A 36 2.28 -1.46 -0.23
N LEU A 37 3.44 -1.10 -0.79
CA LEU A 37 4.74 -1.73 -0.52
C LEU A 37 5.45 -1.10 0.67
N LYS A 38 5.47 0.23 0.72
CA LYS A 38 6.04 1.00 1.83
C LYS A 38 5.27 2.31 2.01
N LYS A 39 5.40 2.92 3.18
CA LYS A 39 4.90 4.29 3.40
C LYS A 39 5.86 5.30 2.81
N GLY A 40 5.30 6.36 2.25
CA GLY A 40 6.05 7.49 1.73
C GLY A 40 5.13 8.48 1.04
N ARG A 41 5.71 9.57 0.57
CA ARG A 41 5.00 10.58 -0.22
C ARG A 41 5.21 10.26 -1.69
N VAL A 42 4.10 10.12 -2.42
CA VAL A 42 4.12 9.97 -3.87
C VAL A 42 4.70 11.24 -4.49
N ASN A 43 5.72 11.06 -5.32
CA ASN A 43 6.31 12.10 -6.13
C ASN A 43 5.81 12.01 -7.58
N GLU A 44 5.67 10.79 -8.08
CA GLU A 44 5.24 10.50 -9.44
C GLU A 44 4.42 9.20 -9.44
N THR A 45 3.42 9.12 -10.32
CA THR A 45 2.69 7.89 -10.61
C THR A 45 2.88 7.59 -12.09
N VAL A 46 3.39 6.40 -12.41
CA VAL A 46 3.70 5.99 -13.78
C VAL A 46 2.80 4.84 -14.21
N GLU A 47 2.24 4.92 -15.42
CA GLU A 47 1.55 3.79 -16.04
C GLU A 47 2.57 2.84 -16.67
N ILE A 48 2.64 1.60 -16.17
CA ILE A 48 3.60 0.60 -16.63
C ILE A 48 2.99 -0.43 -17.57
N ALA A 49 1.67 -0.55 -17.55
CA ALA A 49 0.85 -1.34 -18.46
C ALA A 49 -0.57 -0.78 -18.45
N GLU A 50 -1.41 -1.19 -19.40
CA GLU A 50 -2.76 -0.67 -19.54
C GLU A 50 -3.57 -0.80 -18.24
N ASN A 51 -3.89 0.35 -17.63
CA ASN A 51 -4.55 0.48 -16.33
C ASN A 51 -3.81 -0.14 -15.14
N VAL A 52 -2.47 -0.19 -15.21
CA VAL A 52 -1.59 -0.61 -14.12
C VAL A 52 -0.58 0.48 -13.84
N PHE A 53 -0.60 1.00 -12.62
CA PHE A 53 0.18 2.15 -12.20
C PHE A 53 1.13 1.81 -11.06
N VAL A 54 2.26 2.52 -10.99
CA VAL A 54 3.20 2.43 -9.88
C VAL A 54 3.41 3.82 -9.31
N ASP A 55 3.19 3.95 -8.00
CA ASP A 55 3.53 5.15 -7.25
C ASP A 55 5.02 5.12 -6.89
N LEU A 56 5.75 6.17 -7.22
CA LEU A 56 7.18 6.34 -6.96
C LEU A 56 7.40 7.48 -5.96
N ASP A 57 8.37 7.30 -5.07
CA ASP A 57 8.87 8.40 -4.25
C ASP A 57 9.86 9.30 -5.03
N ALA A 58 10.35 10.35 -4.37
CA ALA A 58 11.29 11.30 -4.99
C ALA A 58 12.65 10.69 -5.39
N LYS A 59 12.94 9.44 -4.98
CA LYS A 59 14.14 8.69 -5.37
C LYS A 59 13.84 7.68 -6.49
N GLY A 60 12.60 7.60 -6.97
CA GLY A 60 12.16 6.60 -7.93
C GLY A 60 11.94 5.21 -7.29
N GLU A 61 11.84 5.11 -5.97
CA GLU A 61 11.55 3.83 -5.32
C GLU A 61 10.03 3.58 -5.26
N PRO A 62 9.54 2.37 -5.60
CA PRO A 62 8.12 2.04 -5.53
C PRO A 62 7.53 2.17 -4.12
N LEU A 63 6.40 2.85 -4.02
CA LEU A 63 5.57 3.02 -2.83
C LEU A 63 4.35 2.09 -2.86
N GLY A 64 3.73 1.95 -4.04
CA GLY A 64 2.56 1.13 -4.23
C GLY A 64 2.32 0.80 -5.71
N ILE A 65 1.43 -0.14 -5.92
CA ILE A 65 0.96 -0.56 -7.24
C ILE A 65 -0.56 -0.45 -7.24
N GLU A 66 -1.13 0.13 -8.29
CA GLU A 66 -2.56 0.25 -8.50
C GLU A 66 -2.96 -0.47 -9.79
N ILE A 67 -4.05 -1.22 -9.73
CA ILE A 67 -4.66 -1.91 -10.87
C ILE A 67 -6.12 -1.49 -10.92
N LEU A 68 -6.56 -0.89 -12.03
CA LEU A 68 -7.96 -0.50 -12.24
C LEU A 68 -8.71 -1.54 -13.08
N PHE A 69 -10.03 -1.55 -13.01
CA PHE A 69 -10.91 -2.49 -13.72
C PHE A 69 -10.60 -3.96 -13.38
N VAL A 70 -10.45 -4.24 -12.09
CA VAL A 70 -10.04 -5.55 -11.58
C VAL A 70 -11.11 -6.59 -11.88
N SER A 71 -12.38 -6.25 -11.67
CA SER A 71 -13.54 -7.11 -11.91
C SER A 71 -13.68 -7.56 -13.37
N ARG A 72 -13.09 -6.81 -14.31
CA ARG A 72 -13.06 -7.16 -15.75
C ARG A 72 -11.94 -8.11 -16.11
N ARG A 73 -10.89 -8.17 -15.29
CA ARG A 73 -9.70 -9.00 -15.51
C ARG A 73 -9.79 -10.33 -14.77
N TYR A 74 -10.42 -10.33 -13.60
CA TYR A 74 -10.50 -11.49 -12.72
C TYR A 74 -11.93 -11.71 -12.25
N PRO A 75 -12.40 -12.96 -12.21
CA PRO A 75 -13.71 -13.29 -11.64
C PRO A 75 -13.72 -13.04 -10.13
N SER A 76 -14.88 -12.70 -9.58
CA SER A 76 -15.06 -12.35 -8.15
C SER A 76 -14.56 -13.44 -7.21
N GLU A 77 -14.66 -14.70 -7.61
CA GLU A 77 -14.25 -15.86 -6.81
C GLU A 77 -12.71 -15.90 -6.63
N GLU A 78 -11.96 -15.43 -7.62
CA GLU A 78 -10.49 -15.34 -7.55
C GLU A 78 -10.04 -14.17 -6.68
N LEU A 79 -10.77 -13.05 -6.69
CA LEU A 79 -10.48 -11.87 -5.87
C LEU A 79 -10.77 -12.09 -4.37
N ALA A 80 -11.52 -13.14 -4.02
CA ALA A 80 -11.91 -13.43 -2.65
C ALA A 80 -10.76 -13.96 -1.77
N SER A 81 -9.61 -14.35 -2.34
CA SER A 81 -8.50 -14.90 -1.58
C SER A 81 -7.14 -14.43 -2.07
N VAL A 82 -6.21 -14.21 -1.14
CA VAL A 82 -4.85 -13.75 -1.43
C VAL A 82 -3.87 -14.72 -0.77
N SER A 83 -2.97 -15.30 -1.57
CA SER A 83 -1.96 -16.25 -1.09
C SER A 83 -0.55 -15.65 -1.19
N VAL A 84 0.13 -15.54 -0.06
CA VAL A 84 1.53 -15.07 -0.01
C VAL A 84 2.46 -16.24 0.28
N HIS A 85 3.31 -16.59 -0.68
CA HIS A 85 4.25 -17.69 -0.57
C HIS A 85 5.68 -17.17 -0.32
N TRP A 86 6.22 -17.45 0.86
CA TRP A 86 7.60 -17.13 1.20
C TRP A 86 8.52 -18.25 0.76
N LEU A 87 9.21 -18.05 -0.36
CA LEU A 87 10.26 -18.97 -0.78
C LEU A 87 11.47 -18.83 0.16
N LYS A 88 11.99 -19.97 0.63
CA LYS A 88 13.19 -20.00 1.48
C LYS A 88 14.36 -19.43 0.68
N ARG A 89 15.03 -18.40 1.22
CA ARG A 89 16.29 -17.88 0.67
C ARG A 89 17.31 -19.01 0.62
N GLN A 90 17.74 -19.40 -0.57
CA GLN A 90 18.92 -20.26 -0.71
C GLN A 90 20.14 -19.40 -0.36
N ARG A 91 20.79 -19.68 0.78
CA ARG A 91 22.10 -19.10 1.06
C ARG A 91 23.09 -19.75 0.10
N THR A 92 23.48 -19.04 -0.96
CA THR A 92 24.68 -19.41 -1.71
C THR A 92 25.85 -19.29 -0.75
N LYS A 93 26.48 -20.41 -0.38
CA LYS A 93 27.81 -20.40 0.22
C LYS A 93 28.75 -19.83 -0.84
N SER A 94 28.97 -18.52 -0.84
CA SER A 94 30.02 -17.94 -1.67
C SER A 94 31.35 -18.47 -1.16
N GLN A 95 32.11 -19.00 -2.11
CA GLN A 95 33.30 -19.81 -1.94
C GLN A 95 34.41 -19.10 -1.13
N LYS A 96 34.98 -19.89 -0.22
CA LYS A 96 36.38 -19.96 0.22
C LYS A 96 37.17 -18.67 0.41
#